data_AF-X6NRK2-F1
#
_entry.id   AF-X6NRK2-F1
#
_cell.length_a   1.000
_cell.length_b   1.000
_cell.length_c   1.000
_cell.angle_alpha   90.00
_cell.angle_beta   90.00
_cell.angle_gamma   90.00
#
_symmetry.space_group_name_H-M   'P 1'
#
loop_
_entity.id
_entity.type
_entity.pdbx_description
1 polymer ?
#
loop_
_entity_poly.entity_id
_entity_poly.type
_entity_poly.pdbx_seq_one_letter_code
_entity_poly.pdbx_strand_id
1 'polypeptide(L)'
;MEISIGDSNSAKAENLKNDLMLWESVKSDFLKFNSKLEGHTEFEEKQLFQFIREHVKPDTHKLLFPVHFQSLHEQHDSVIPNITQKLVSCFQGQPQKQWTQVIEHLKEFQNELFQHLLIEERGLVMPWLNWDDTLYATYRTYLSWKFAPMY
;
A
#
# COMPACT_ATOMS: atom_id res chain seq x y z
N MET A 1 -42.87 39.42 -18.74
CA MET A 1 -41.61 38.68 -18.92
C MET A 1 -41.29 38.09 -17.56
N GLU A 2 -41.74 36.85 -17.30
CA GLU A 2 -41.48 36.17 -16.04
C GLU A 2 -40.13 35.47 -16.16
N ILE A 3 -39.15 35.91 -15.38
CA ILE A 3 -37.86 35.24 -15.27
C ILE A 3 -38.07 34.10 -14.28
N SER A 4 -38.14 32.87 -14.77
CA SER A 4 -38.14 31.66 -13.96
C SER A 4 -36.80 31.55 -13.23
N ILE A 5 -36.80 31.74 -11.91
CA ILE A 5 -35.64 31.60 -11.02
C ILE A 5 -35.48 30.12 -10.55
N GLY A 6 -36.26 29.18 -11.13
CA GLY A 6 -36.47 27.83 -10.60
C GLY A 6 -35.33 26.81 -10.73
N ASP A 7 -34.42 26.92 -11.71
CA ASP A 7 -33.57 25.76 -12.08
C ASP A 7 -32.12 25.79 -11.55
N SER A 8 -31.62 26.96 -11.13
CA SER A 8 -30.22 27.13 -10.70
C SER A 8 -29.90 26.46 -9.36
N ASN A 9 -30.86 26.47 -8.42
CA ASN A 9 -30.65 25.94 -7.08
C ASN A 9 -30.76 24.42 -7.02
N SER A 10 -31.60 23.81 -7.88
CA SER A 10 -31.72 22.35 -7.99
C SER A 10 -30.43 21.72 -8.53
N ALA A 11 -29.88 22.28 -9.61
CA ALA A 11 -28.64 21.79 -10.21
C ALA A 11 -27.43 21.89 -9.27
N LYS A 12 -27.34 22.98 -8.48
CA LYS A 12 -26.27 23.15 -7.48
C LYS A 12 -26.38 22.14 -6.33
N ALA A 13 -27.60 21.87 -5.85
CA ALA A 13 -27.83 20.89 -4.80
C ALA A 13 -27.50 19.46 -5.25
N GLU A 14 -27.85 19.12 -6.49
CA GLU A 14 -27.55 17.81 -7.08
C GLU A 14 -26.05 17.60 -7.30
N ASN A 15 -25.34 18.63 -7.79
CA ASN A 15 -23.88 18.57 -7.92
C ASN A 15 -23.17 18.39 -6.58
N LEU A 16 -23.62 19.10 -5.53
CA LEU A 16 -23.07 18.93 -4.18
C LEU A 16 -23.31 17.51 -3.65
N LYS A 17 -24.51 16.96 -3.87
CA LYS A 17 -24.83 15.59 -3.47
C LYS A 17 -23.92 14.58 -4.17
N ASN A 18 -23.70 14.73 -5.47
CA ASN A 18 -22.83 13.85 -6.24
C ASN A 18 -21.38 13.92 -5.76
N ASP A 19 -20.87 15.12 -5.48
CA ASP A 19 -19.51 15.33 -4.96
C ASP A 19 -19.32 14.66 -3.58
N LEU A 20 -20.31 14.80 -2.68
CA LEU A 20 -20.30 14.12 -1.38
C LEU A 20 -20.33 12.59 -1.50
N MET A 21 -21.15 12.06 -2.41
CA MET A 21 -21.19 10.61 -2.65
C MET A 21 -19.87 10.07 -3.20
N LEU A 22 -19.25 10.80 -4.13
CA LEU A 22 -17.94 10.44 -4.67
C LEU A 22 -16.85 10.48 -3.59
N TRP A 23 -16.85 11.52 -2.75
CA TRP A 23 -15.92 11.64 -1.63
C TRP A 23 -15.97 10.45 -0.67
N GLU A 24 -17.18 10.06 -0.23
CA GLU A 24 -17.34 8.92 0.67
C GLU A 24 -16.94 7.60 -0.01
N SER A 25 -17.19 7.45 -1.31
CA SER A 25 -16.74 6.28 -2.08
C SER A 25 -15.21 6.19 -2.10
N VAL A 26 -14.52 7.26 -2.48
CA VAL A 26 -13.04 7.30 -2.56
C VAL A 26 -12.42 7.01 -1.20
N LYS A 27 -12.95 7.63 -0.13
CA LYS A 27 -12.52 7.38 1.25
C LYS A 27 -12.68 5.91 1.62
N SER A 28 -13.86 5.35 1.38
CA SER A 28 -14.18 3.94 1.69
C SER A 28 -13.25 2.98 0.94
N ASP A 29 -13.03 3.21 -0.35
CA ASP A 29 -12.19 2.36 -1.19
C ASP A 29 -10.72 2.44 -0.76
N PHE A 30 -10.22 3.64 -0.46
CA PHE A 30 -8.87 3.82 0.08
C PHE A 30 -8.69 3.10 1.42
N LEU A 31 -9.61 3.26 2.38
CA LEU A 31 -9.51 2.62 3.69
C LEU A 31 -9.56 1.10 3.59
N LYS A 32 -10.43 0.55 2.74
CA LYS A 32 -10.48 -0.90 2.47
C LYS A 32 -9.18 -1.39 1.86
N PHE A 33 -8.63 -0.65 0.90
CA PHE A 33 -7.34 -1.00 0.30
C PHE A 33 -6.23 -0.98 1.35
N ASN A 34 -6.14 0.09 2.15
CA ASN A 34 -5.12 0.24 3.18
C ASN A 34 -5.21 -0.87 4.26
N SER A 35 -6.42 -1.30 4.64
CA SER A 35 -6.58 -2.42 5.58
C SER A 35 -6.04 -3.76 5.05
N LYS A 36 -5.91 -3.93 3.72
CA LYS A 36 -5.30 -5.12 3.13
C LYS A 36 -3.77 -5.08 3.17
N LEU A 37 -3.19 -3.89 3.26
CA LEU A 37 -1.75 -3.70 3.45
C LEU A 37 -1.36 -3.83 4.93
N GLU A 38 -2.33 -3.76 5.84
CA GLU A 38 -2.08 -3.92 7.27
C GLU A 38 -1.49 -5.31 7.55
N GLY A 39 -0.32 -5.33 8.17
CA GLY A 39 0.41 -6.57 8.46
C GLY A 39 1.28 -7.10 7.31
N HIS A 40 1.29 -6.44 6.14
CA HIS A 40 2.18 -6.80 5.02
C HIS A 40 3.66 -6.69 5.44
N THR A 41 4.10 -5.49 5.84
CA THR A 41 5.46 -5.26 6.35
C THR A 41 5.81 -6.15 7.54
N GLU A 42 4.85 -6.42 8.44
CA GLU A 42 5.07 -7.32 9.57
C GLU A 42 5.37 -8.74 9.10
N PHE A 43 4.62 -9.24 8.13
CA PHE A 43 4.84 -10.55 7.52
C PHE A 43 6.21 -10.62 6.85
N GLU A 44 6.55 -9.62 6.05
CA GLU A 44 7.83 -9.57 5.33
C GLU A 44 9.02 -9.60 6.29
N GLU A 45 9.04 -8.72 7.28
CA GLU A 45 10.18 -8.64 8.20
C GLU A 45 10.31 -9.86 9.12
N LYS A 46 9.20 -10.30 9.71
CA LYS A 46 9.21 -11.35 10.73
C LYS A 46 9.16 -12.76 10.17
N GLN A 47 8.78 -12.94 8.91
CA GLN A 47 8.67 -14.27 8.32
C GLN A 47 9.59 -14.39 7.12
N LEU A 48 9.38 -13.59 6.07
CA LEU A 48 10.11 -13.74 4.81
C LEU A 48 11.59 -13.39 4.96
N PHE A 49 11.92 -12.18 5.40
CA PHE A 49 13.29 -11.70 5.52
C PHE A 49 14.02 -12.40 6.65
N GLN A 50 13.34 -12.68 7.76
CA GLN A 50 13.92 -13.46 8.85
C GLN A 50 14.33 -14.86 8.37
N PHE A 51 13.43 -15.58 7.68
CA PHE A 51 13.76 -16.89 7.12
C PHE A 51 14.98 -16.82 6.21
N ILE A 52 15.01 -15.84 5.32
CA ILE A 52 16.09 -15.68 4.35
C ILE A 52 17.44 -15.41 5.04
N ARG A 53 17.46 -14.54 6.05
CA ARG A 53 18.67 -14.29 6.86
C ARG A 53 19.18 -15.55 7.57
N GLU A 54 18.27 -16.42 8.01
CA GLU A 54 18.61 -17.61 8.81
C GLU A 54 18.98 -18.83 7.95
N HIS A 55 18.40 -18.98 6.76
CA HIS A 55 18.45 -20.23 5.98
C HIS A 55 19.11 -20.10 4.60
N VAL A 56 19.28 -18.88 4.07
CA VAL A 56 19.97 -18.66 2.79
C VAL A 56 21.43 -18.33 3.04
N LYS A 57 22.34 -19.03 2.33
CA LYS A 57 23.79 -18.83 2.49
C LYS A 57 24.18 -17.37 2.20
N PRO A 58 25.10 -16.76 2.97
CA PRO A 58 25.48 -15.35 2.80
C PRO A 58 25.97 -14.97 1.39
N ASP A 59 26.65 -15.88 0.71
CA ASP A 59 27.14 -15.66 -0.66
C ASP A 59 25.99 -15.61 -1.68
N THR A 60 24.93 -16.37 -1.42
CA THR A 60 23.67 -16.30 -2.16
C THR A 60 22.90 -15.04 -1.75
N HIS A 61 22.95 -14.65 -0.48
CA HIS A 61 22.31 -13.44 0.04
C HIS A 61 22.81 -12.16 -0.66
N LYS A 62 24.10 -12.04 -0.98
CA LYS A 62 24.65 -10.87 -1.72
C LYS A 62 24.25 -10.82 -3.20
N LEU A 63 23.95 -11.98 -3.80
CA LEU A 63 23.44 -12.09 -5.18
C LEU A 63 21.94 -11.83 -5.25
N LEU A 64 21.23 -12.20 -4.19
CA LEU A 64 19.77 -12.18 -4.09
C LEU A 64 19.25 -10.86 -3.51
N PHE A 65 19.99 -10.24 -2.59
CA PHE A 65 19.66 -8.98 -1.94
C PHE A 65 20.72 -7.94 -2.28
N PRO A 66 20.43 -7.02 -3.22
CA PRO A 66 21.30 -5.89 -3.49
C PRO A 66 21.68 -5.17 -2.18
N VAL A 67 22.90 -4.65 -2.10
CA VAL A 67 23.44 -3.96 -0.90
C VAL A 67 22.55 -2.81 -0.41
N HIS A 68 21.64 -2.31 -1.25
CA HIS A 68 20.69 -1.25 -0.93
C HIS A 68 19.25 -1.72 -0.73
N PHE A 69 18.93 -3.00 -0.91
CA PHE A 69 17.56 -3.51 -0.80
C PHE A 69 16.93 -3.16 0.54
N GLN A 70 17.61 -3.51 1.64
CA GLN A 70 17.09 -3.27 2.97
C GLN A 70 16.96 -1.77 3.27
N SER A 71 17.93 -0.94 2.87
CA SER A 71 17.85 0.51 3.07
C SER A 71 16.76 1.18 2.22
N LEU A 72 16.46 0.67 1.03
CA LEU A 72 15.40 1.19 0.16
C LEU A 72 14.03 0.72 0.66
N HIS A 73 13.91 -0.54 1.08
CA HIS A 73 12.70 -1.10 1.67
C HIS A 73 12.32 -0.36 2.97
N GLU A 74 13.27 -0.19 3.90
CA GLU A 74 13.09 0.57 5.15
C GLU A 74 12.70 2.04 4.90
N GLN A 75 13.19 2.66 3.82
CA GLN A 75 12.79 4.02 3.44
C GLN A 75 11.31 4.08 3.07
N HIS A 76 10.85 3.19 2.19
CA HIS A 76 9.44 3.17 1.77
C HIS A 76 8.49 2.76 2.90
N ASP A 77 8.92 1.85 3.78
CA ASP A 77 8.19 1.47 5.01
C ASP A 77 7.93 2.65 5.95
N SER A 78 8.80 3.66 5.94
CA SER A 78 8.60 4.88 6.72
C SER A 78 7.75 5.93 5.99
N VAL A 79 7.79 5.97 4.66
CA VAL A 79 7.12 6.99 3.85
C VAL A 79 5.64 6.68 3.64
N ILE A 80 5.29 5.43 3.33
CA ILE A 80 3.91 5.01 3.06
C ILE A 80 2.97 5.31 4.25
N PRO A 81 3.29 4.96 5.51
CA PRO A 81 2.44 5.30 6.66
C PRO A 81 2.23 6.80 6.85
N ASN A 82 3.27 7.61 6.57
CA ASN A 82 3.18 9.06 6.65
C ASN A 82 2.19 9.60 5.61
N ILE A 83 2.22 9.10 4.38
CA ILE A 83 1.27 9.51 3.32
C ILE A 83 -0.14 9.02 3.66
N THR A 84 -0.29 7.79 4.17
CA THR A 84 -1.59 7.28 4.66
C THR A 84 -2.18 8.18 5.73
N GLN A 85 -1.38 8.64 6.69
CA GLN A 85 -1.84 9.55 7.73
C GLN A 85 -2.31 10.90 7.16
N LYS A 86 -1.58 11.45 6.18
CA LYS A 86 -2.00 12.68 5.46
C LYS A 86 -3.36 12.47 4.77
N LEU A 87 -3.54 11.36 4.06
CA LEU A 87 -4.80 11.01 3.39
C LEU A 87 -5.96 10.87 4.36
N VAL A 88 -5.77 10.14 5.47
CA VAL A 88 -6.79 9.99 6.52
C VAL A 88 -7.17 11.35 7.11
N SER A 89 -6.19 12.23 7.32
CA SER A 89 -6.44 13.59 7.83
C SER A 89 -7.25 14.42 6.83
N CYS A 90 -6.93 14.34 5.53
CA CYS A 90 -7.72 15.00 4.48
C CYS A 90 -9.17 14.48 4.45
N PHE A 91 -9.37 13.17 4.64
CA PHE A 91 -10.71 12.54 4.69
C PHE A 91 -11.57 12.92 5.91
N GLN A 92 -10.98 13.58 6.92
CA GLN A 92 -11.71 14.16 8.06
C GLN A 92 -12.14 15.61 7.79
N GLY A 93 -11.58 16.26 6.77
CA GLY A 93 -11.88 17.64 6.40
C GLY A 93 -13.11 17.79 5.49
N GLN A 94 -13.39 19.03 5.09
CA GLN A 94 -14.47 19.35 4.14
C GLN A 94 -14.05 19.00 2.70
N PRO A 95 -14.83 18.20 1.95
CA PRO A 95 -14.46 17.73 0.61
C PRO A 95 -14.04 18.84 -0.34
N GLN A 96 -14.80 19.95 -0.37
CA GLN A 96 -14.55 21.07 -1.28
C GLN A 96 -13.21 21.78 -1.06
N LYS A 97 -12.58 21.60 0.11
CA LYS A 97 -11.29 22.20 0.46
C LYS A 97 -10.13 21.21 0.34
N GLN A 98 -10.43 19.92 0.34
CA GLN A 98 -9.45 18.85 0.50
C GLN A 98 -9.20 18.08 -0.79
N TRP A 99 -10.06 18.22 -1.82
CA TRP A 99 -10.00 17.38 -3.00
C TRP A 99 -8.64 17.39 -3.70
N THR A 100 -8.07 18.56 -3.91
CA THR A 100 -6.74 18.72 -4.54
C THR A 100 -5.67 17.99 -3.73
N GLN A 101 -5.68 18.15 -2.40
CA GLN A 101 -4.69 17.52 -1.51
C GLN A 101 -4.84 16.00 -1.49
N VAL A 102 -6.07 15.48 -1.48
CA VAL A 102 -6.32 14.04 -1.59
C VAL A 102 -5.78 13.48 -2.89
N ILE A 103 -6.03 14.14 -4.03
CA ILE A 103 -5.52 13.70 -5.33
C ILE A 103 -3.98 13.70 -5.35
N GLU A 104 -3.35 14.74 -4.80
CA GLU A 104 -1.89 14.83 -4.70
C GLU A 104 -1.31 13.71 -3.84
N HIS A 105 -1.87 13.49 -2.65
CA HIS A 105 -1.40 12.43 -1.76
C HIS A 105 -1.71 11.02 -2.29
N LEU A 106 -2.80 10.81 -3.04
CA LEU A 106 -3.07 9.53 -3.70
C LEU A 106 -2.04 9.22 -4.79
N LYS A 107 -1.59 10.23 -5.54
CA LYS A 107 -0.52 10.07 -6.53
C LYS A 107 0.83 9.78 -5.87
N GLU A 108 1.14 10.51 -4.80
CA GLU A 108 2.34 10.29 -3.98
C GLU A 108 2.33 8.85 -3.43
N PHE A 109 1.22 8.45 -2.82
CA PHE A 109 1.01 7.10 -2.29
C PHE A 109 1.19 6.03 -3.37
N GLN A 110 0.56 6.20 -4.53
CA GLN A 110 0.67 5.26 -5.65
C GLN A 110 2.13 5.12 -6.12
N ASN A 111 2.85 6.23 -6.25
CA ASN A 111 4.24 6.20 -6.69
C ASN A 111 5.13 5.44 -5.69
N GLU A 112 5.02 5.77 -4.40
CA GLU A 112 5.81 5.15 -3.35
C GLU A 112 5.52 3.65 -3.23
N LEU A 113 4.23 3.27 -3.23
CA LEU A 113 3.84 1.87 -3.20
C LEU A 113 4.33 1.11 -4.44
N PHE A 114 4.28 1.72 -5.61
CA PHE A 114 4.80 1.10 -6.83
C PHE A 114 6.31 0.89 -6.78
N GLN A 115 7.08 1.87 -6.28
CA GLN A 115 8.53 1.71 -6.14
C GLN A 115 8.88 0.64 -5.11
N HIS A 116 8.19 0.60 -3.97
CA HIS A 116 8.34 -0.42 -2.95
C HIS A 116 8.12 -1.84 -3.51
N LEU A 117 6.98 -2.07 -4.16
CA LEU A 117 6.67 -3.35 -4.81
C LEU A 117 7.68 -3.72 -5.91
N LEU A 118 8.19 -2.74 -6.65
CA LEU A 118 9.19 -2.98 -7.70
C LEU A 118 10.55 -3.40 -7.10
N ILE A 119 10.91 -2.83 -5.95
CA ILE A 119 12.11 -3.23 -5.20
C ILE A 119 11.95 -4.67 -4.71
N GLU A 120 10.79 -5.01 -4.16
CA GLU A 120 10.45 -6.36 -3.70
C GLU A 120 10.43 -7.38 -4.84
N GLU A 121 9.79 -7.08 -5.96
CA GLU A 121 9.76 -7.97 -7.12
C GLU A 121 11.18 -8.28 -7.63
N ARG A 122 12.03 -7.27 -7.70
CA ARG A 122 13.41 -7.43 -8.18
C ARG A 122 14.33 -8.07 -7.13
N GLY A 123 14.12 -7.75 -5.85
CA GLY A 123 15.01 -8.10 -4.76
C GLY A 123 14.58 -9.33 -3.95
N LEU A 124 13.34 -9.81 -4.07
CA LEU A 124 12.79 -10.92 -3.30
C LEU A 124 12.24 -12.04 -4.17
N VAL A 125 11.44 -11.72 -5.18
CA VAL A 125 10.74 -12.73 -5.96
C VAL A 125 11.73 -13.58 -6.76
N MET A 126 12.73 -12.95 -7.37
CA MET A 126 13.80 -13.68 -8.08
C MET A 126 14.58 -14.65 -7.16
N PRO A 127 15.04 -14.25 -5.96
CA PRO A 127 15.55 -15.16 -4.94
C PRO A 127 14.63 -16.33 -4.62
N TRP A 128 13.35 -16.03 -4.41
CA TRP A 128 12.37 -17.01 -3.96
C TRP A 128 12.09 -18.07 -5.03
N LEU A 129 12.02 -17.65 -6.31
CA LEU A 129 11.82 -18.55 -7.45
C LEU A 129 13.02 -19.48 -7.71
N ASN A 130 14.19 -19.21 -7.12
CA ASN A 130 15.38 -20.03 -7.27
C ASN A 130 15.63 -20.96 -6.07
N TRP A 131 14.68 -21.08 -5.14
CA TRP A 131 14.79 -22.05 -4.05
C TRP A 131 14.59 -23.48 -4.55
N ASP A 132 15.39 -24.40 -4.02
CA ASP A 132 15.16 -25.83 -4.24
C ASP A 132 14.01 -26.35 -3.35
N ASP A 133 13.54 -27.57 -3.66
CA ASP A 133 12.42 -28.21 -2.93
C ASP A 133 12.67 -28.30 -1.42
N THR A 134 13.93 -28.43 -0.99
CA THR A 134 14.29 -28.58 0.43
C THR A 134 14.16 -27.24 1.15
N LEU A 135 14.68 -26.18 0.56
CA LEU A 135 14.59 -24.82 1.09
C LEU A 135 13.14 -24.33 1.11
N TYR A 136 12.38 -24.62 0.04
CA TYR A 136 10.95 -24.31 -0.02
C TYR A 136 10.14 -25.08 1.03
N ALA A 137 10.40 -26.37 1.23
CA ALA A 137 9.74 -27.15 2.28
C ALA A 137 10.04 -26.59 3.69
N THR A 138 11.30 -26.19 3.93
CA THR A 138 11.72 -25.57 5.20
C THR A 138 10.99 -24.25 5.44
N TYR A 139 10.88 -23.40 4.42
CA TYR A 139 10.12 -22.15 4.51
C TYR A 139 8.66 -22.38 4.92
N ARG A 140 7.99 -23.36 4.31
CA ARG A 140 6.58 -23.65 4.64
C ARG A 140 6.39 -24.09 6.09
N THR A 141 7.39 -24.73 6.70
CA THR A 141 7.35 -25.08 8.12
C THR A 141 7.73 -23.93 9.05
N TYR A 142 8.41 -22.91 8.51
CA TYR A 142 8.86 -21.72 9.23
C TYR A 142 7.73 -20.69 9.41
N LEU A 143 6.74 -20.69 8.52
CA LEU A 143 5.57 -19.82 8.62
C LEU A 143 4.79 -20.11 9.90
N SER A 144 4.63 -19.09 10.75
CA SER A 144 3.77 -19.19 11.93
C SER A 144 2.32 -19.48 11.51
N TRP A 145 1.58 -20.17 12.38
CA TRP A 145 0.17 -20.55 12.14
C TRP A 145 -0.75 -19.36 11.83
N LYS A 146 -0.36 -18.13 12.23
CA LYS A 146 -1.06 -16.88 11.90
C LYS A 146 -1.03 -16.57 10.40
N PHE A 147 0.05 -16.96 9.70
CA PHE A 147 0.29 -16.65 8.28
C PHE A 147 0.26 -17.88 7.37
N ALA A 148 0.28 -19.09 7.94
CA ALA A 148 0.13 -20.36 7.22
C ALA A 148 -1.10 -20.45 6.27
N PRO A 149 -2.28 -19.83 6.56
CA PRO A 149 -3.45 -19.90 5.68
C PRO A 149 -3.45 -18.88 4.53
N MET A 150 -2.49 -17.95 4.46
CA MET A 150 -2.44 -16.93 3.40
C MET A 150 -1.86 -17.48 2.08
N TYR A 151 -1.51 -18.78 2.03
CA TYR A 151 -0.91 -19.47 0.89
C TYR A 151 -1.48 -20.87 0.70
#